data_AF-A0A0P9TJ11-F1
#
_entry.id   AF-A0A0P9TJ11-F1
#
_cell.length_a   1.000
_cell.length_b   1.000
_cell.length_c   1.000
_cell.angle_alpha   90.00
_cell.angle_beta   90.00
_cell.angle_gamma   90.00
#
_symmetry.space_group_name_H-M   'P 1'
#
loop_
_entity.id
_entity.type
_entity.pdbx_description
1 polymer ?
#
loop_
_entity_poly.entity_id
_entity_poly.type
_entity_poly.pdbx_seq_one_letter_code
_entity_poly.pdbx_strand_id
1 'polypeptide(L)'
;MGKLSKSLGEAFKDSTTKAKLAELADPLNARYAGKKPDEVIQAHLDGLEELFADTQWQNDKQYKALRGLKRGAVEHRASVNKHSVMDNARFETRKTNLSGLSSESILTKIMGSVREASAPGNAARVAEFMRQDPKLRAMLKDMEGSIGTLARVRLEPKDSLVDKIDEGSLDGTMTQSDLSALLGDRNQMRIKRLVVFHTATQAENFTSPTPLVSYNSGANMSVTKTLGRVNFIYGADQDKPIGYTFDGELSRPSASLKEAASKLKQEGFELKS
;
A
#
# COMPACT_ATOMS: atom_id res chain seq x y z
N MET A 1 20.69 9.07 5.94
CA MET A 1 19.99 10.37 5.98
C MET A 1 19.37 10.77 4.63
N GLY A 2 20.05 10.54 3.49
CA GLY A 2 19.64 11.11 2.19
C GLY A 2 18.27 10.74 1.61
N LYS A 3 17.55 9.69 2.04
CA LYS A 3 16.27 9.32 1.42
C LYS A 3 15.12 10.28 1.80
N LEU A 4 15.03 10.69 3.06
CA LEU A 4 14.00 11.63 3.53
C LEU A 4 14.24 13.02 2.95
N SER A 5 15.45 13.55 3.08
CA SER A 5 15.83 14.87 2.54
C SER A 5 15.66 14.92 1.02
N LYS A 6 15.97 13.83 0.29
CA LYS A 6 15.69 13.72 -1.14
C LYS A 6 14.19 13.75 -1.43
N SER A 7 13.38 12.96 -0.73
CA SER A 7 11.92 12.96 -0.92
C SER A 7 11.30 14.33 -0.64
N LEU A 8 11.79 15.03 0.39
CA LEU A 8 11.34 16.39 0.74
C LEU A 8 11.77 17.39 -0.34
N GLY A 9 13.02 17.37 -0.80
CA GLY A 9 13.48 18.24 -1.91
C GLY A 9 12.86 17.90 -3.26
N GLU A 10 12.33 16.69 -3.44
CA GLU A 10 11.51 16.30 -4.59
C GLU A 10 10.10 16.88 -4.54
N ALA A 11 9.52 17.03 -3.35
CA ALA A 11 8.16 17.53 -3.16
C ALA A 11 8.07 19.05 -2.95
N PHE A 12 9.09 19.67 -2.34
CA PHE A 12 9.15 21.10 -2.02
C PHE A 12 10.25 21.76 -2.87
N LYS A 13 9.84 22.60 -3.83
CA LYS A 13 10.73 23.10 -4.89
C LYS A 13 11.13 24.57 -4.73
N ASP A 14 10.58 25.27 -3.75
CA ASP A 14 10.93 26.66 -3.48
C ASP A 14 12.41 26.79 -3.07
N SER A 15 12.99 27.95 -3.37
CA SER A 15 14.42 28.21 -3.17
C SER A 15 14.80 28.18 -1.69
N THR A 16 13.94 28.69 -0.81
CA THR A 16 14.15 28.73 0.64
C THR A 16 14.27 27.33 1.22
N THR A 17 13.32 26.44 0.92
CA THR A 17 13.34 25.05 1.40
C THR A 17 14.53 24.30 0.86
N LYS A 18 14.88 24.47 -0.43
CA LYS A 18 16.06 23.84 -1.02
C LYS A 18 17.36 24.27 -0.34
N ALA A 19 17.52 25.56 -0.05
CA ALA A 19 18.70 26.08 0.64
C ALA A 19 18.82 25.48 2.05
N LYS A 20 17.73 25.48 2.82
CA LYS A 20 17.72 24.88 4.17
C LYS A 20 17.94 23.37 4.16
N LEU A 21 17.39 22.64 3.19
CA LEU A 21 17.68 21.21 3.02
C LEU A 21 19.14 20.94 2.68
N ALA A 22 19.78 21.79 1.88
CA ALA A 22 21.20 21.68 1.57
C ALA A 22 22.06 21.99 2.80
N GLU A 23 21.69 23.01 3.59
CA GLU A 23 22.34 23.34 4.86
C GLU A 23 22.26 22.17 5.86
N LEU A 24 21.09 21.53 5.97
CA LEU A 24 20.91 20.34 6.81
C LEU A 24 21.66 19.11 6.27
N ALA A 25 21.96 19.04 4.97
CA ALA A 25 22.72 17.95 4.38
C ALA A 25 24.24 18.09 4.56
N ASP A 26 24.72 19.29 4.92
CA ASP A 26 26.13 19.56 5.12
C ASP A 26 26.64 18.87 6.40
N PRO A 27 27.61 17.93 6.32
CA PRO A 27 28.17 17.28 7.50
C PRO A 27 28.90 18.26 8.45
N LEU A 28 29.27 19.45 7.99
CA LEU A 28 29.91 20.50 8.79
C LEU A 28 28.92 21.46 9.46
N ASN A 29 27.61 21.23 9.31
CA ASN A 29 26.59 22.05 9.97
C ASN A 29 26.84 22.06 11.49
N ALA A 30 26.81 23.25 12.10
CA ALA A 30 27.04 23.44 13.53
C ALA A 30 26.13 22.58 14.42
N ARG A 31 24.94 22.23 13.93
CA ARG A 31 24.01 21.31 14.58
C ARG A 31 24.61 19.93 14.87
N TYR A 32 25.62 19.50 14.10
CA TYR A 32 26.25 18.19 14.22
C TYR A 32 27.56 18.20 15.00
N ALA A 33 28.10 19.39 15.32
CA ALA A 33 29.40 19.52 15.96
C ALA A 33 29.42 18.83 17.33
N GLY A 34 30.44 17.97 17.54
CA GLY A 34 30.66 17.26 18.80
C GLY A 34 29.65 16.15 19.12
N LYS A 35 28.70 15.86 18.24
CA LYS A 35 27.69 14.80 18.41
C LYS A 35 28.21 13.45 17.96
N LYS A 36 27.78 12.39 18.65
CA LYS A 36 27.96 10.99 18.23
C LYS A 36 27.08 10.66 17.03
N PRO A 37 27.39 9.59 16.26
CA PRO A 37 26.64 9.27 15.03
C PRO A 37 25.11 9.14 15.21
N ASP A 38 24.66 8.58 16.33
CA ASP A 38 23.24 8.48 16.70
C ASP A 38 22.62 9.85 17.01
N GLU A 39 23.33 10.68 17.78
CA GLU A 39 22.92 12.06 18.08
C GLU A 39 22.88 12.95 16.82
N VAL A 40 23.74 12.69 15.84
CA VAL A 40 23.70 13.39 14.53
C VAL A 40 22.44 13.00 13.75
N ILE A 41 22.01 11.74 13.81
CA ILE A 41 20.75 11.30 13.16
C ILE A 41 19.55 12.00 13.79
N GLN A 42 19.47 12.01 15.13
CA GLN A 42 18.40 12.70 15.85
C GLN A 42 18.41 14.19 15.50
N ALA A 43 19.57 14.85 15.57
CA ALA A 43 19.67 16.27 15.27
C ALA A 43 19.28 16.59 13.82
N HIS A 44 19.62 15.73 12.85
CA HIS A 44 19.17 15.90 11.46
C HIS A 44 17.65 15.78 11.33
N LEU A 45 17.03 14.80 12.00
CA LEU A 45 15.57 14.64 12.02
C LEU A 45 14.89 15.84 12.69
N ASP A 46 15.41 16.33 13.82
CA ASP A 46 14.91 17.53 14.49
C ASP A 46 14.96 18.74 13.55
N GLY A 47 16.07 18.93 12.82
CA GLY A 47 16.19 20.01 11.84
C GLY A 47 15.20 19.90 10.68
N LEU A 48 14.89 18.68 10.23
CA LEU A 48 13.84 18.46 9.23
C LEU A 48 12.44 18.71 9.82
N GLU A 49 12.14 18.23 11.03
CA GLU A 49 10.87 18.49 11.71
C GLU A 49 10.66 20.00 11.93
N GLU A 50 11.67 20.73 12.39
CA GLU A 50 11.65 22.19 12.55
C GLU A 50 11.40 22.91 11.21
N LEU A 51 12.07 22.49 10.13
CA LEU A 51 11.91 23.10 8.81
C LEU A 51 10.46 22.98 8.29
N PHE A 52 9.79 21.87 8.60
CA PHE A 52 8.48 21.54 8.06
C PHE A 52 7.33 21.64 9.07
N ALA A 53 7.56 22.11 10.31
CA ALA A 53 6.60 22.11 11.41
C ALA A 53 5.25 22.76 11.04
N ASP A 54 5.31 23.94 10.39
CA ASP A 54 4.12 24.71 9.99
C ASP A 54 3.77 24.51 8.51
N THR A 55 4.41 23.56 7.83
CA THR A 55 4.21 23.36 6.40
C THR A 55 2.94 22.57 6.13
N GLN A 56 1.93 23.25 5.60
CA GLN A 56 0.75 22.61 5.02
C GLN A 56 1.10 21.99 3.67
N TRP A 57 0.67 20.75 3.43
CA TRP A 57 0.77 20.16 2.11
C TRP A 57 -0.29 20.74 1.17
N GLN A 58 0.08 20.95 -0.09
CA GLN A 58 -0.81 21.44 -1.15
C GLN A 58 -1.20 20.35 -2.14
N ASN A 59 -0.52 19.20 -2.10
CA ASN A 59 -0.74 18.08 -3.00
C ASN A 59 -0.25 16.75 -2.40
N ASP A 60 -0.61 15.64 -3.04
CA ASP A 60 -0.28 14.29 -2.56
C ASP A 60 1.23 13.99 -2.48
N LYS A 61 2.05 14.64 -3.33
CA LYS A 61 3.52 14.46 -3.27
C LYS A 61 4.09 15.09 -2.01
N GLN A 62 3.65 16.31 -1.67
CA GLN A 62 4.02 17.00 -0.44
C GLN A 62 3.50 16.23 0.78
N TYR A 63 2.24 15.81 0.77
CA TYR A 63 1.68 14.98 1.83
C TYR A 63 2.52 13.72 2.07
N LYS A 64 2.87 12.99 1.00
CA LYS A 64 3.68 11.77 1.09
C LYS A 64 5.08 12.04 1.67
N ALA A 65 5.71 13.14 1.28
CA ALA A 65 7.04 13.50 1.79
C ALA A 65 6.99 13.87 3.28
N LEU A 66 6.01 14.68 3.70
CA LEU A 66 5.80 15.03 5.11
C LEU A 66 5.43 13.80 5.95
N ARG A 67 4.57 12.91 5.41
CA ARG A 67 4.26 11.62 6.05
C ARG A 67 5.51 10.78 6.27
N GLY A 68 6.38 10.72 5.26
CA GLY A 68 7.66 10.03 5.36
C GLY A 68 8.57 10.61 6.44
N LEU A 69 8.63 11.93 6.57
CA LEU A 69 9.34 12.62 7.65
C LEU A 69 8.77 12.25 9.03
N LYS A 70 7.44 12.42 9.23
CA LYS A 70 6.78 12.08 10.50
C LYS A 70 7.06 10.63 10.90
N ARG A 71 6.90 9.68 9.97
CA ARG A 71 7.16 8.25 10.21
C ARG A 71 8.62 7.97 10.55
N GLY A 72 9.56 8.54 9.79
CA GLY A 72 10.99 8.36 10.07
C GLY A 72 11.41 8.90 11.43
N ALA A 73 10.85 10.04 11.84
CA ALA A 73 11.11 10.63 13.16
C ALA A 73 10.53 9.78 14.30
N VAL A 74 9.29 9.32 14.16
CA VAL A 74 8.64 8.42 15.13
C VAL A 74 9.41 7.10 15.27
N GLU A 75 9.76 6.45 14.15
CA GLU A 75 10.51 5.18 14.15
C GLU A 75 11.89 5.34 14.78
N HIS A 76 12.57 6.46 14.52
CA HIS A 76 13.86 6.76 15.15
C HIS A 76 13.73 6.99 16.65
N ARG A 77 12.82 7.86 17.09
CA ARG A 77 12.55 8.11 18.52
C ARG A 77 12.19 6.82 19.26
N ALA A 78 11.35 5.98 18.66
CA ALA A 78 10.98 4.70 19.24
C ALA A 78 12.17 3.74 19.39
N SER A 79 13.05 3.69 18.40
CA SER A 79 14.29 2.90 18.46
C SER A 79 15.22 3.37 19.59
N VAL A 80 15.41 4.68 19.73
CA VAL A 80 16.24 5.28 20.79
C VAL A 80 15.64 5.04 22.17
N ASN A 81 14.33 5.27 22.31
CA ASN A 81 13.62 5.20 23.59
C ASN A 81 13.16 3.77 23.96
N LYS A 82 13.36 2.79 23.07
CA LYS A 82 12.94 1.38 23.23
C LYS A 82 11.42 1.20 23.39
N HIS A 83 10.63 2.03 22.68
CA HIS A 83 9.17 1.90 22.61
C HIS A 83 8.73 1.20 21.33
N SER A 84 7.50 0.67 21.34
CA SER A 84 6.90 0.03 20.16
C SER A 84 6.23 1.07 19.25
N VAL A 85 6.34 0.87 17.94
CA VAL A 85 5.61 1.62 16.91
C VAL A 85 4.68 0.69 16.16
N MET A 86 3.56 1.21 15.68
CA MET A 86 2.71 0.47 14.77
C MET A 86 3.36 0.45 13.39
N ASP A 87 3.88 -0.71 13.01
CA ASP A 87 4.38 -0.95 11.65
C ASP A 87 3.22 -1.26 10.70
N ASN A 88 2.34 -2.18 11.11
CA ASN A 88 1.31 -2.69 10.22
C ASN A 88 0.10 -3.28 10.97
N ALA A 89 -1.10 -3.05 10.44
CA ALA A 89 -2.31 -3.76 10.86
C ALA A 89 -2.98 -4.45 9.67
N ARG A 90 -3.61 -5.61 9.93
CA ARG A 90 -4.21 -6.46 8.88
C ARG A 90 -5.58 -6.94 9.32
N PHE A 91 -6.59 -6.39 8.67
CA PHE A 91 -7.95 -6.93 8.70
C PHE A 91 -8.23 -7.51 7.32
N GLU A 92 -8.53 -8.80 7.24
CA GLU A 92 -8.73 -9.48 5.97
C GLU A 92 -10.10 -10.14 5.95
N THR A 93 -10.89 -9.83 4.92
CA THR A 93 -12.13 -10.54 4.61
C THR A 93 -11.94 -11.36 3.35
N ARG A 94 -12.53 -12.56 3.32
CA ARG A 94 -12.46 -13.47 2.18
C ARG A 94 -13.84 -13.69 1.61
N LYS A 95 -13.93 -13.75 0.28
CA LYS A 95 -15.14 -14.16 -0.46
C LYS A 95 -14.81 -15.27 -1.43
N THR A 96 -15.59 -16.33 -1.35
CA THR A 96 -15.55 -17.50 -2.24
C THR A 96 -16.77 -17.47 -3.18
N ASN A 97 -16.86 -18.45 -4.08
CA ASN A 97 -18.00 -18.66 -4.97
C ASN A 97 -18.29 -17.41 -5.81
N LEU A 98 -17.25 -16.87 -6.44
CA LEU A 98 -17.36 -15.74 -7.36
C LEU A 98 -17.54 -16.19 -8.83
N SER A 99 -17.39 -17.48 -9.10
CA SER A 99 -17.51 -18.07 -10.43
C SER A 99 -18.92 -17.92 -11.01
N GLY A 100 -19.00 -17.63 -12.31
CA GLY A 100 -20.27 -17.48 -13.04
C GLY A 100 -21.03 -16.20 -12.72
N LEU A 101 -20.48 -15.32 -11.88
CA LEU A 101 -21.02 -13.99 -11.63
C LEU A 101 -20.51 -13.00 -12.67
N SER A 102 -21.33 -12.01 -13.03
CA SER A 102 -20.88 -10.84 -13.80
C SER A 102 -19.90 -9.98 -13.00
N SER A 103 -19.10 -9.16 -13.68
CA SER A 103 -18.08 -8.27 -13.10
C SER A 103 -18.70 -7.36 -12.04
N GLU A 104 -19.89 -6.81 -12.32
CA GLU A 104 -20.62 -5.97 -11.37
C GLU A 104 -21.09 -6.78 -10.14
N SER A 105 -21.55 -8.01 -10.34
CA SER A 105 -21.97 -8.89 -9.23
C SER A 105 -20.77 -9.32 -8.38
N ILE A 106 -19.64 -9.62 -9.00
CA ILE A 106 -18.36 -9.91 -8.34
C ILE A 106 -17.94 -8.72 -7.49
N LEU A 107 -17.85 -7.53 -8.09
CA LEU A 107 -17.42 -6.32 -7.41
C LEU A 107 -18.35 -5.98 -6.25
N THR A 108 -19.67 -6.06 -6.46
CA THR A 108 -20.68 -5.84 -5.41
C THR A 108 -20.51 -6.83 -4.26
N LYS A 109 -20.31 -8.12 -4.53
CA LYS A 109 -20.14 -9.15 -3.51
C LYS A 109 -18.82 -9.00 -2.73
N ILE A 110 -17.74 -8.60 -3.41
CA ILE A 110 -16.45 -8.29 -2.81
C ILE A 110 -16.57 -7.06 -1.91
N MET A 111 -17.12 -5.95 -2.41
CA MET A 111 -17.18 -4.70 -1.66
C MET A 111 -18.21 -4.74 -0.54
N GLY A 112 -19.32 -5.46 -0.72
CA GLY A 112 -20.27 -5.76 0.35
C GLY A 112 -19.63 -6.52 1.52
N SER A 113 -18.53 -7.24 1.30
CA SER A 113 -17.84 -7.99 2.35
C SER A 113 -17.16 -7.13 3.40
N VAL A 114 -16.71 -5.95 3.01
CA VAL A 114 -15.94 -5.03 3.84
C VAL A 114 -16.73 -3.78 4.19
N ARG A 115 -17.98 -3.68 3.76
CA ARG A 115 -18.81 -2.49 3.96
C ARG A 115 -18.96 -2.13 5.44
N GLU A 116 -19.20 -3.12 6.30
CA GLU A 116 -19.37 -2.88 7.74
C GLU A 116 -18.04 -2.69 8.49
N ALA A 117 -16.92 -3.12 7.89
CA ALA A 117 -15.58 -3.08 8.48
C ALA A 117 -14.72 -1.91 7.97
N SER A 118 -15.24 -1.10 7.04
CA SER A 118 -14.53 0.05 6.44
C SER A 118 -15.36 1.34 6.58
N ALA A 119 -14.72 2.47 6.32
CA ALA A 119 -15.39 3.77 6.41
C ALA A 119 -16.61 3.81 5.46
N PRO A 120 -17.74 4.40 5.86
CA PRO A 120 -18.90 4.58 4.99
C PRO A 120 -18.50 5.17 3.62
N GLY A 121 -18.92 4.50 2.56
CA GLY A 121 -18.61 4.88 1.19
C GLY A 121 -17.20 4.50 0.70
N ASN A 122 -16.26 4.05 1.54
CA ASN A 122 -14.91 3.65 1.08
C ASN A 122 -14.98 2.52 0.07
N ALA A 123 -15.71 1.44 0.38
CA ALA A 123 -15.92 0.32 -0.54
C ALA A 123 -16.59 0.74 -1.87
N ALA A 124 -17.49 1.73 -1.83
CA ALA A 124 -18.13 2.27 -3.02
C ALA A 124 -17.16 3.10 -3.88
N ARG A 125 -16.33 3.94 -3.26
CA ARG A 125 -15.30 4.73 -3.95
C ARG A 125 -14.23 3.82 -4.57
N VAL A 126 -13.82 2.76 -3.87
CA VAL A 126 -12.89 1.76 -4.44
C VAL A 126 -13.53 0.98 -5.58
N ALA A 127 -14.80 0.58 -5.46
CA ALA A 127 -15.53 -0.02 -6.58
C ALA A 127 -15.53 0.91 -7.79
N GLU A 128 -15.87 2.17 -7.59
CA GLU A 128 -15.93 3.14 -8.68
C GLU A 128 -14.57 3.37 -9.32
N PHE A 129 -13.50 3.48 -8.51
CA PHE A 129 -12.14 3.53 -9.01
C PHE A 129 -11.79 2.33 -9.91
N MET A 130 -12.18 1.11 -9.49
CA MET A 130 -11.97 -0.09 -10.30
C MET A 130 -12.81 -0.11 -11.59
N ARG A 131 -14.03 0.44 -11.58
CA ARG A 131 -14.89 0.53 -12.77
C ARG A 131 -14.38 1.54 -13.79
N GLN A 132 -13.69 2.58 -13.35
CA GLN A 132 -13.18 3.63 -14.24
C GLN A 132 -11.85 3.24 -14.88
N ASP A 133 -11.05 2.39 -14.23
CA ASP A 133 -9.76 1.94 -14.76
C ASP A 133 -9.90 0.75 -15.74
N PRO A 134 -9.46 0.87 -17.01
CA PRO A 134 -9.61 -0.19 -18.01
C PRO A 134 -8.92 -1.51 -17.63
N LYS A 135 -7.78 -1.46 -16.95
CA LYS A 135 -7.00 -2.64 -16.57
C LYS A 135 -7.67 -3.40 -15.42
N LEU A 136 -8.20 -2.68 -14.44
CA LEU A 136 -8.94 -3.28 -13.33
C LEU A 136 -10.30 -3.82 -13.78
N ARG A 137 -10.97 -3.17 -14.73
CA ARG A 137 -12.16 -3.72 -15.40
C ARG A 137 -11.85 -5.02 -16.15
N ALA A 138 -10.76 -5.05 -16.92
CA ALA A 138 -10.35 -6.25 -17.63
C ALA A 138 -10.08 -7.41 -16.66
N MET A 139 -9.40 -7.15 -15.54
CA MET A 139 -9.22 -8.14 -14.47
C MET A 139 -10.57 -8.67 -13.95
N LEU A 140 -11.56 -7.80 -13.68
CA LEU A 140 -12.89 -8.24 -13.24
C LEU A 140 -13.61 -9.08 -14.30
N LYS A 141 -13.45 -8.74 -15.57
CA LYS A 141 -14.01 -9.51 -16.69
C LYS A 141 -13.38 -10.90 -16.81
N ASP A 142 -12.06 -10.99 -16.63
CA ASP A 142 -11.35 -12.27 -16.61
C ASP A 142 -11.79 -13.15 -15.43
N MET A 143 -12.29 -12.55 -14.34
CA MET A 143 -12.87 -13.30 -13.22
C MET A 143 -14.20 -13.95 -13.55
N GLU A 144 -15.04 -13.35 -14.42
CA GLU A 144 -16.38 -13.88 -14.75
C GLU A 144 -16.30 -15.32 -15.28
N GLY A 145 -15.32 -15.58 -16.15
CA GLY A 145 -15.10 -16.88 -16.79
C GLY A 145 -14.34 -17.90 -15.95
N SER A 146 -13.93 -17.57 -14.73
CA SER A 146 -13.02 -18.40 -13.93
C SER A 146 -13.75 -19.24 -12.86
N ILE A 147 -13.53 -20.55 -12.88
CA ILE A 147 -14.09 -21.51 -11.90
C ILE A 147 -13.23 -21.49 -10.61
N GLY A 148 -13.84 -21.64 -9.43
CA GLY A 148 -13.08 -21.68 -8.17
C GLY A 148 -12.50 -20.33 -7.71
N THR A 149 -13.12 -19.22 -8.11
CA THR A 149 -12.58 -17.89 -7.87
C THR A 149 -12.91 -17.35 -6.49
N LEU A 150 -11.86 -16.90 -5.79
CA LEU A 150 -11.91 -16.30 -4.47
C LEU A 150 -11.25 -14.92 -4.51
N ALA A 151 -11.84 -13.97 -3.79
CA ALA A 151 -11.24 -12.67 -3.52
C ALA A 151 -10.90 -12.52 -2.03
N ARG A 152 -9.82 -11.83 -1.74
CA ARG A 152 -9.46 -11.37 -0.38
C ARG A 152 -9.30 -9.87 -0.41
N VAL A 153 -10.02 -9.20 0.48
CA VAL A 153 -9.90 -7.75 0.69
C VAL A 153 -9.18 -7.54 2.00
N ARG A 154 -8.11 -6.77 1.95
CA ARG A 154 -7.36 -6.35 3.12
C ARG A 154 -7.60 -4.88 3.40
N LEU A 155 -7.96 -4.57 4.63
CA LEU A 155 -8.02 -3.21 5.15
C LEU A 155 -6.71 -2.86 5.88
N GLU A 156 -6.44 -1.56 5.93
CA GLU A 156 -5.40 -0.95 6.76
C GLU A 156 -5.95 0.29 7.47
N PRO A 157 -5.38 0.67 8.63
CA PRO A 157 -5.61 1.95 9.27
C PRO A 157 -5.26 3.13 8.35
N LYS A 158 -6.03 4.21 8.46
CA LYS A 158 -5.67 5.53 7.91
C LYS A 158 -4.49 6.10 8.70
N ASP A 159 -3.74 6.99 8.06
CA ASP A 159 -2.54 7.58 8.63
C ASP A 159 -2.78 8.25 10.00
N SER A 160 -3.95 8.89 10.20
CA SER A 160 -4.34 9.51 11.48
C SER A 160 -4.46 8.52 12.64
N LEU A 161 -4.94 7.30 12.38
CA LEU A 161 -5.07 6.27 13.40
C LEU A 161 -3.71 5.69 13.79
N VAL A 162 -2.84 5.50 12.78
CA VAL A 162 -1.45 5.09 12.99
C VAL A 162 -0.76 6.10 13.91
N ASP A 163 -0.90 7.39 13.61
CA ASP A 163 -0.29 8.47 14.39
C ASP A 163 -0.77 8.48 15.83
N LYS A 164 -2.09 8.37 16.05
CA LYS A 164 -2.66 8.32 17.40
C LYS A 164 -2.15 7.12 18.21
N ILE A 165 -1.94 5.97 17.56
CA ILE A 165 -1.40 4.77 18.23
C ILE A 165 0.08 4.98 18.58
N ASP A 166 0.87 5.51 17.65
CA ASP A 166 2.29 5.76 17.88
C ASP A 166 2.51 6.81 18.98
N GLU A 167 1.75 7.91 18.95
CA GLU A 167 1.77 8.97 19.97
C GLU A 167 1.39 8.40 21.35
N GLY A 168 0.29 7.65 21.45
CA GLY A 168 -0.11 7.05 22.72
C GLY A 168 0.84 5.96 23.25
N SER A 169 1.52 5.22 22.36
CA SER A 169 2.56 4.25 22.72
C SER A 169 3.82 4.94 23.26
N LEU A 170 4.21 6.05 22.64
CA LEU A 170 5.34 6.88 23.06
C LEU A 170 5.08 7.53 24.42
N ASP A 171 3.89 8.10 24.62
CA ASP A 171 3.52 8.81 25.85
C ASP A 171 3.14 7.86 27.00
N GLY A 172 3.05 6.55 26.73
CA GLY A 172 2.62 5.54 27.70
C GLY A 172 1.13 5.66 28.09
N THR A 173 0.34 6.36 27.28
CA THR A 173 -1.10 6.61 27.53
C THR A 173 -2.01 5.59 26.85
N MET A 174 -1.49 4.79 25.92
CA MET A 174 -2.25 3.79 25.17
C MET A 174 -2.45 2.50 25.96
N THR A 175 -3.67 2.21 26.41
CA THR A 175 -4.01 0.89 26.97
C THR A 175 -4.38 -0.11 25.87
N GLN A 176 -4.42 -1.40 26.22
CA GLN A 176 -4.91 -2.44 25.32
C GLN A 176 -6.39 -2.23 24.92
N SER A 177 -7.20 -1.73 25.86
CA SER A 177 -8.62 -1.41 25.59
C SER A 177 -8.73 -0.26 24.59
N ASP A 178 -7.93 0.78 24.75
CA ASP A 178 -7.90 1.92 23.82
C ASP A 178 -7.48 1.48 22.42
N LEU A 179 -6.41 0.68 22.33
CA LEU A 179 -5.95 0.13 21.06
C LEU A 179 -7.03 -0.72 20.38
N SER A 180 -7.72 -1.56 21.13
CA SER A 180 -8.82 -2.38 20.60
C SER A 180 -9.99 -1.51 20.10
N ALA A 181 -10.35 -0.46 20.84
CA ALA A 181 -11.42 0.45 20.45
C ALA A 181 -11.05 1.23 19.18
N LEU A 182 -9.81 1.72 19.11
CA LEU A 182 -9.25 2.43 17.97
C LEU A 182 -9.22 1.58 16.70
N LEU A 183 -8.76 0.34 16.80
CA LEU A 183 -8.72 -0.62 15.70
C LEU A 183 -10.12 -1.12 15.29
N GLY A 184 -11.10 -1.04 16.20
CA GLY A 184 -12.51 -1.34 15.92
C GLY A 184 -13.26 -0.23 15.20
N ASP A 185 -12.74 1.00 15.16
CA ASP A 185 -13.38 2.11 14.45
C ASP A 185 -13.21 1.96 12.93
N ARG A 186 -14.28 1.48 12.28
CA ARG A 186 -14.33 1.33 10.83
C ARG A 186 -14.04 2.62 10.06
N ASN A 187 -14.33 3.81 10.62
CA ASN A 187 -14.09 5.08 9.93
C ASN A 187 -12.60 5.37 9.74
N GLN A 188 -11.77 4.74 10.57
CA GLN A 188 -10.32 4.79 10.49
C GLN A 188 -9.72 3.70 9.60
N MET A 189 -10.55 2.90 8.93
CA MET A 189 -10.10 1.80 8.08
C MET A 189 -10.37 2.09 6.60
N ARG A 190 -9.41 1.73 5.75
CA ARG A 190 -9.51 1.83 4.29
C ARG A 190 -9.07 0.55 3.61
N ILE A 191 -9.57 0.30 2.40
CA ILE A 191 -9.16 -0.86 1.60
C ILE A 191 -7.73 -0.66 1.09
N LYS A 192 -6.79 -1.45 1.60
CA LYS A 192 -5.40 -1.48 1.12
C LYS A 192 -5.23 -2.31 -0.14
N ARG A 193 -5.85 -3.48 -0.15
CA ARG A 193 -5.52 -4.49 -1.17
C ARG A 193 -6.71 -5.37 -1.52
N LEU A 194 -6.84 -5.66 -2.80
CA LEU A 194 -7.66 -6.73 -3.32
C LEU A 194 -6.75 -7.80 -3.93
N VAL A 195 -6.90 -9.05 -3.51
CA VAL A 195 -6.22 -10.19 -4.12
C VAL A 195 -7.26 -11.15 -4.65
N VAL A 196 -7.12 -11.51 -5.93
CA VAL A 196 -7.96 -12.47 -6.63
C VAL A 196 -7.17 -13.75 -6.83
N PHE A 197 -7.82 -14.87 -6.57
CA PHE A 197 -7.25 -16.19 -6.71
C PHE A 197 -8.17 -17.08 -7.55
N HIS A 198 -7.54 -18.00 -8.25
CA HIS A 198 -8.17 -19.14 -8.88
C HIS A 198 -7.82 -20.39 -8.08
N THR A 199 -8.82 -21.20 -7.76
CA THR A 199 -8.62 -22.49 -7.10
C THR A 199 -9.05 -23.59 -8.06
N ALA A 200 -8.10 -24.40 -8.51
CA ALA A 200 -8.38 -25.59 -9.30
C ALA A 200 -8.14 -26.83 -8.44
N THR A 201 -9.11 -27.75 -8.45
CA THR A 201 -8.90 -29.13 -8.00
C THR A 201 -8.25 -29.86 -9.18
N GLN A 202 -7.01 -30.34 -9.05
CA GLN A 202 -6.32 -31.03 -10.16
C GLN A 202 -5.77 -32.39 -9.74
N ALA A 203 -5.87 -33.34 -10.68
CA ALA A 203 -5.45 -34.74 -10.55
C ALA A 203 -3.92 -34.90 -10.42
N GLU A 204 -3.50 -36.07 -9.96
CA GLU A 204 -2.24 -36.42 -9.27
C GLU A 204 -0.87 -36.02 -9.90
N ASN A 205 -0.78 -35.31 -11.03
CA ASN A 205 0.49 -35.07 -11.76
C ASN A 205 0.70 -33.60 -12.21
N PHE A 206 0.59 -32.62 -11.31
CA PHE A 206 0.80 -31.19 -11.65
C PHE A 206 2.17 -30.64 -11.21
N THR A 207 2.93 -30.10 -12.17
CA THR A 207 4.17 -29.33 -11.97
C THR A 207 3.92 -27.84 -12.24
N SER A 208 4.10 -26.97 -11.23
CA SER A 208 3.87 -25.52 -11.36
C SER A 208 5.16 -24.73 -11.62
N PRO A 209 5.25 -23.94 -12.70
CA PRO A 209 6.35 -23.00 -12.93
C PRO A 209 6.17 -21.61 -12.25
N THR A 210 5.13 -21.42 -11.42
CA THR A 210 4.81 -20.12 -10.77
C THR A 210 4.67 -20.21 -9.25
N PRO A 211 4.87 -19.10 -8.49
CA PRO A 211 4.86 -19.13 -7.03
C PRO A 211 3.49 -19.50 -6.48
N LEU A 212 3.45 -20.63 -5.78
CA LEU A 212 2.27 -21.21 -5.13
C LEU A 212 2.15 -20.66 -3.71
N VAL A 213 0.93 -20.35 -3.27
CA VAL A 213 0.69 -19.72 -1.96
C VAL A 213 0.40 -20.75 -0.86
N SER A 214 -0.15 -21.92 -1.19
CA SER A 214 -0.43 -22.98 -0.20
C SER A 214 -0.78 -24.31 -0.87
N TYR A 215 -0.41 -25.41 -0.20
CA TYR A 215 -0.87 -26.79 -0.46
C TYR A 215 -1.60 -27.29 0.79
N ASN A 216 -2.76 -27.94 0.63
CA ASN A 216 -3.43 -28.66 1.72
C ASN A 216 -3.66 -30.12 1.28
N SER A 217 -3.25 -31.09 2.09
CA SER A 217 -3.46 -32.52 1.84
C SER A 217 -4.62 -33.06 2.68
N GLY A 218 -5.55 -33.73 2.00
CA GLY A 218 -6.77 -34.32 2.57
C GLY A 218 -7.69 -34.73 1.42
N ALA A 219 -7.39 -35.86 0.78
CA ALA A 219 -8.17 -36.50 -0.30
C ALA A 219 -8.45 -35.71 -1.60
N ASN A 220 -8.18 -34.39 -1.68
CA ASN A 220 -8.27 -33.61 -2.93
C ASN A 220 -7.15 -32.56 -2.97
N MET A 221 -6.29 -32.61 -4.00
CA MET A 221 -5.24 -31.60 -4.19
C MET A 221 -5.86 -30.33 -4.79
N SER A 222 -6.00 -29.30 -3.96
CA SER A 222 -6.49 -27.98 -4.36
C SER A 222 -5.31 -27.02 -4.52
N VAL A 223 -5.06 -26.57 -5.76
CA VAL A 223 -4.02 -25.57 -6.07
C VAL A 223 -4.67 -24.19 -6.13
N THR A 224 -4.23 -23.27 -5.27
CA THR A 224 -4.66 -21.87 -5.31
C THR A 224 -3.58 -21.00 -5.97
N LYS A 225 -3.92 -20.42 -7.13
CA LYS A 225 -3.07 -19.50 -7.90
C LYS A 225 -3.55 -18.05 -7.74
N THR A 226 -2.64 -17.10 -7.51
CA THR A 226 -3.00 -15.67 -7.51
C THR A 226 -3.13 -15.16 -8.94
N LEU A 227 -4.34 -14.76 -9.33
CA LEU A 227 -4.62 -14.18 -10.64
C LEU A 227 -4.19 -12.71 -10.70
N GLY A 228 -4.52 -11.95 -9.66
CA GLY A 228 -4.22 -10.53 -9.60
C GLY A 228 -4.17 -10.01 -8.17
N ARG A 229 -3.30 -9.05 -7.93
CA ARG A 229 -3.10 -8.34 -6.66
C ARG A 229 -3.09 -6.86 -6.96
N VAL A 230 -4.12 -6.17 -6.51
CA VAL A 230 -4.24 -4.71 -6.58
C VAL A 230 -3.86 -4.15 -5.21
N ASN A 231 -2.79 -3.35 -5.13
CA ASN A 231 -2.49 -2.56 -3.94
C ASN A 231 -2.90 -1.11 -4.21
N PHE A 232 -3.91 -0.60 -3.50
CA PHE A 232 -4.37 0.77 -3.66
C PHE A 232 -3.38 1.74 -3.01
N ILE A 233 -3.14 2.85 -3.70
CA ILE A 233 -2.28 3.95 -3.26
C ILE A 233 -3.19 5.13 -2.93
N TYR A 234 -2.96 5.74 -1.78
CA TYR A 234 -3.72 6.89 -1.28
C TYR A 234 -2.81 8.11 -1.13
N GLY A 235 -3.42 9.28 -1.29
CA GLY A 235 -2.78 10.58 -1.10
C GLY A 235 -3.18 11.22 0.23
N ALA A 236 -3.26 12.54 0.26
CA ALA A 236 -3.76 13.29 1.42
C ALA A 236 -5.22 12.94 1.71
N ASP A 237 -6.04 12.76 0.67
CA ASP A 237 -7.36 12.16 0.80
C ASP A 237 -7.22 10.65 1.02
N GLN A 238 -7.35 10.26 2.28
CA GLN A 238 -7.22 8.87 2.73
C GLN A 238 -8.46 8.02 2.42
N ASP A 239 -9.53 8.61 1.88
CA ASP A 239 -10.79 7.95 1.54
C ASP A 239 -10.91 7.59 0.06
N LYS A 240 -10.05 8.16 -0.79
CA LYS A 240 -10.06 7.96 -2.24
C LYS A 240 -8.70 7.48 -2.75
N PRO A 241 -8.63 6.29 -3.40
CA PRO A 241 -7.40 5.88 -4.09
C PRO A 241 -7.02 6.86 -5.19
N ILE A 242 -5.73 7.18 -5.30
CA ILE A 242 -5.15 8.00 -6.37
C ILE A 242 -4.39 7.16 -7.40
N GLY A 243 -4.23 5.87 -7.13
CA GLY A 243 -3.49 4.94 -7.98
C GLY A 243 -3.46 3.54 -7.38
N TYR A 244 -2.72 2.65 -8.03
CA TYR A 244 -2.52 1.29 -7.56
C TYR A 244 -1.23 0.68 -8.12
N THR A 245 -0.71 -0.35 -7.46
CA THR A 245 0.18 -1.33 -8.11
C THR A 245 -0.62 -2.57 -8.45
N PHE A 246 -0.26 -3.23 -9.55
CA PHE A 246 -0.92 -4.44 -10.00
C PHE A 246 0.08 -5.52 -10.37
N ASP A 247 0.06 -6.59 -9.59
CA ASP A 247 0.96 -7.74 -9.71
C ASP A 247 0.14 -9.02 -9.85
N GLY A 248 0.65 -10.02 -10.56
CA GLY A 248 -0.02 -11.32 -10.70
C GLY A 248 0.12 -11.88 -12.11
N GLU A 249 -0.60 -12.96 -12.40
CA GLU A 249 -0.63 -13.51 -13.75
C GLU A 249 -1.26 -12.52 -14.74
N LEU A 250 -2.37 -11.91 -14.34
CA LEU A 250 -3.10 -10.93 -15.15
C LEU A 250 -2.35 -9.60 -15.32
N SER A 251 -1.28 -9.35 -14.54
CA SER A 251 -0.44 -8.16 -14.72
C SER A 251 0.62 -8.34 -15.80
N ARG A 252 0.84 -9.57 -16.29
CA ARG A 252 1.83 -9.87 -17.32
C ARG A 252 1.24 -9.58 -18.71
N PRO A 253 2.05 -9.12 -19.68
CA PRO A 253 1.59 -8.94 -21.05
C PRO A 253 1.03 -10.26 -21.58
N SER A 254 -0.14 -10.21 -22.24
CA SER A 254 -0.74 -11.39 -22.88
C SER A 254 0.23 -12.00 -23.90
N ALA A 255 0.04 -13.28 -24.23
CA ALA A 255 0.84 -13.92 -25.28
C ALA A 255 0.76 -13.14 -26.61
N SER A 256 -0.42 -12.62 -26.94
CA SER A 256 -0.64 -11.76 -28.12
C SER A 256 0.11 -10.43 -28.03
N LEU A 257 0.20 -9.79 -26.86
CA LEU A 257 1.00 -8.57 -26.68
C LEU A 257 2.50 -8.86 -26.75
N LYS A 258 2.94 -10.02 -26.25
CA LYS A 258 4.33 -10.48 -26.36
C LYS A 258 4.69 -10.79 -27.81
N GLU A 259 3.80 -11.41 -28.57
CA GLU A 259 3.98 -11.65 -30.00
C GLU A 259 3.99 -10.35 -30.79
N ALA A 260 3.07 -9.42 -30.51
CA ALA A 260 3.06 -8.10 -31.15
C ALA A 260 4.33 -7.29 -30.81
N ALA A 261 4.76 -7.26 -29.54
CA ALA A 261 5.99 -6.60 -29.13
C ALA A 261 7.24 -7.28 -29.72
N SER A 262 7.22 -8.61 -29.86
CA SER A 262 8.30 -9.36 -30.52
C SER A 262 8.37 -9.08 -32.01
N LYS A 263 7.22 -8.95 -32.69
CA LYS A 263 7.15 -8.52 -34.10
C LYS A 263 7.63 -7.09 -34.29
N LEU A 264 7.20 -6.15 -33.45
CA LEU A 264 7.67 -4.77 -33.47
C LEU A 264 9.18 -4.66 -33.25
N LYS A 265 9.74 -5.49 -32.34
CA LYS A 265 11.18 -5.57 -32.12
C LYS A 265 11.92 -6.18 -33.32
N GLN A 266 11.34 -7.18 -33.99
CA GLN A 266 11.89 -7.75 -35.24
C GLN A 266 11.85 -6.74 -36.39
N GLU A 267 10.88 -5.82 -36.40
CA GLU A 267 10.74 -4.72 -37.36
C GLU A 267 11.58 -3.48 -37.00
N GLY A 268 12.41 -3.56 -35.95
CA GLY A 268 13.34 -2.48 -35.57
C GLY A 268 12.75 -1.37 -34.72
N PHE A 269 11.52 -1.53 -34.22
CA PHE A 269 10.88 -0.58 -33.31
C PHE A 269 11.12 -0.99 -31.85
N GLU A 270 11.88 -0.18 -31.10
CA GLU A 270 12.01 -0.35 -29.65
C GLU A 270 10.82 0.31 -28.93
N LEU A 271 10.03 -0.51 -28.24
CA LEU A 271 9.09 -0.01 -27.24
C LEU A 271 9.90 0.43 -26.01
N LYS A 272 9.94 1.75 -25.74
CA LYS A 272 10.49 2.26 -24.48
C LYS A 272 9.60 1.77 -23.32
N SER A 273 10.24 1.00 -22.44
CA SER A 273 9.72 0.58 -21.13
C SER A 273 9.58 1.73 -20.15
#